data_AF-U3GC28-F1
#
_entry.id   AF-U3GC28-F1
#
_cell.length_a   1.000
_cell.length_b   1.000
_cell.length_c   1.000
_cell.angle_alpha   90.00
_cell.angle_beta   90.00
_cell.angle_gamma   90.00
#
_symmetry.space_group_name_H-M   'P 1'
#
loop_
_entity.id
_entity.type
_entity.pdbx_description
1 polymer ?
#
loop_
_entity_poly.entity_id
_entity_poly.type
_entity_poly.pdbx_seq_one_letter_code
_entity_poly.pdbx_strand_id
1 'polypeptide(L)'
;MKPIQRLALCCVLACAPLGIAHAQTTPAPTGPAGASAPNDAKRAAYDSAVKQADANYKAAKDKCDAMKGNDRDVCRAQAKGDYNVAKANAVVERDGTEAARNRAAKEKAEADYDVAKTKCDAMKGNDKDTCVKDAKAAYTRAKGGEEVSHAKATGTAKDVSEARRDAVKDTNDANYKAAKERCDAMSGDAKTKCQNDVAAKFKK
;
A
#
# COMPACT_ATOMS: atom_id res chain seq x y z
N MET A 1 18.52 -8.58 -27.71
CA MET A 1 19.76 -7.89 -27.30
C MET A 1 19.93 -6.65 -28.17
N LYS A 2 19.82 -5.47 -27.56
CA LYS A 2 20.09 -4.14 -28.13
C LYS A 2 20.47 -3.25 -26.95
N PRO A 3 21.71 -2.75 -26.85
CA PRO A 3 22.13 -1.96 -25.71
C PRO A 3 21.71 -0.49 -25.90
N ILE A 4 20.87 0.01 -25.01
CA ILE A 4 20.51 1.44 -24.96
C ILE A 4 21.56 2.14 -24.10
N GLN A 5 22.38 2.91 -24.80
CA GLN A 5 23.47 3.72 -24.29
C GLN A 5 22.93 4.79 -23.33
N ARG A 6 23.45 4.78 -22.09
CA ARG A 6 23.21 5.81 -21.09
C ARG A 6 24.02 7.05 -21.46
N LEU A 7 23.34 8.12 -21.87
CA LEU A 7 23.96 9.42 -22.06
C LEU A 7 24.04 10.13 -20.70
N ALA A 8 25.23 10.10 -20.11
CA ALA A 8 25.59 10.93 -18.97
C ALA A 8 25.85 12.36 -19.48
N LEU A 9 24.94 13.28 -19.18
CA LEU A 9 25.15 14.70 -19.41
C LEU A 9 25.60 15.34 -18.09
N CYS A 10 26.90 15.33 -17.87
CA CYS A 10 27.57 16.22 -16.92
C CYS A 10 27.67 17.61 -17.57
N CYS A 11 26.88 18.57 -17.10
CA CYS A 11 27.17 19.98 -17.28
C CYS A 11 27.59 20.57 -15.94
N VAL A 12 28.90 20.54 -15.71
CA VAL A 12 29.60 21.38 -14.75
C VAL A 12 29.80 22.73 -15.43
N LEU A 13 29.22 23.80 -14.90
CA LEU A 13 29.63 25.16 -15.23
C LEU A 13 29.76 26.01 -13.95
N ALA A 14 31.03 26.20 -13.61
CA ALA A 14 31.74 27.33 -13.01
C ALA A 14 30.99 28.43 -12.23
N CYS A 15 31.59 28.72 -11.06
CA CYS A 15 31.47 29.91 -10.22
C CYS A 15 31.75 31.24 -10.93
N ALA A 16 31.05 32.31 -10.54
CA ALA A 16 31.65 33.50 -9.90
C ALA A 16 30.56 34.48 -9.37
N PRO A 17 30.78 35.16 -8.23
CA PRO A 17 29.82 36.07 -7.60
C PRO A 17 30.09 37.52 -7.98
N LEU A 18 29.04 38.28 -8.29
CA LEU A 18 29.07 39.74 -8.32
C LEU A 18 27.78 40.28 -7.70
N GLY A 19 27.93 40.93 -6.55
CA GLY A 19 26.84 41.56 -5.83
C GLY A 19 26.37 42.85 -6.51
N ILE A 20 25.06 43.05 -6.49
CA ILE A 20 24.45 44.38 -6.45
C ILE A 20 23.31 44.28 -5.43
N ALA A 21 23.52 44.92 -4.28
CA ALA A 21 22.49 45.12 -3.27
C ALA A 21 21.43 46.08 -3.82
N HIS A 22 20.23 45.58 -4.12
CA HIS A 22 19.02 46.39 -4.22
C HIS A 22 18.19 46.15 -2.96
N ALA A 23 18.24 47.12 -2.04
CA ALA A 23 17.37 47.16 -0.88
C ALA A 23 15.92 47.45 -1.34
N GLN A 24 15.09 46.42 -1.37
CA GLN A 24 13.64 46.56 -1.45
C GLN A 24 13.08 46.40 -0.03
N THR A 25 12.81 47.54 0.60
CA THR A 25 12.02 47.64 1.82
C THR A 25 10.58 47.24 1.50
N THR A 26 10.22 45.99 1.82
CA THR A 26 8.82 45.57 1.92
C THR A 26 8.30 45.94 3.31
N PRO A 27 7.16 46.64 3.45
CA PRO A 27 6.56 46.88 4.75
C PRO A 27 6.00 45.57 5.32
N ALA A 28 6.43 45.23 6.53
CA ALA A 28 5.89 44.12 7.30
C ALA A 28 4.42 44.43 7.68
N PRO A 29 3.46 43.51 7.47
CA PRO A 29 2.11 43.69 7.97
C PRO A 29 2.11 43.46 9.49
N THR A 30 2.07 44.55 10.26
CA THR A 30 1.73 44.54 11.68
C THR A 30 0.20 44.45 11.82
N GLY A 31 -0.33 43.24 11.70
CA GLY A 31 -1.68 42.89 12.12
C GLY A 31 -1.63 41.77 13.17
N PRO A 32 -2.57 41.68 14.13
CA PRO A 32 -2.60 40.58 15.08
C PRO A 32 -2.93 39.30 14.31
N ALA A 33 -1.91 38.49 14.03
CA ALA A 33 -2.08 37.15 13.49
C ALA A 33 -2.77 36.30 14.55
N GLY A 34 -4.09 36.14 14.42
CA GLY A 34 -4.81 35.09 15.12
C GLY A 34 -4.14 33.75 14.79
N ALA A 35 -3.68 33.04 15.82
CA ALA A 35 -2.93 31.79 15.74
C ALA A 35 -3.77 30.58 15.25
N SER A 36 -4.59 30.76 14.21
CA SER A 36 -5.55 29.79 13.67
C SER A 36 -5.24 29.35 12.22
N ALA A 37 -4.43 30.12 11.49
CA ALA A 37 -4.12 29.92 10.07
C ALA A 37 -3.61 28.50 9.65
N PRO A 38 -2.76 27.78 10.42
CA PRO A 38 -2.24 26.50 9.96
C PRO A 38 -3.29 25.37 9.93
N ASN A 39 -4.33 25.43 10.77
CA ASN A 39 -5.35 24.37 10.85
C ASN A 39 -6.43 24.51 9.76
N ASP A 40 -6.82 25.74 9.42
CA ASP A 40 -7.75 26.00 8.31
C ASP A 40 -7.13 25.65 6.96
N ALA A 41 -5.85 25.98 6.75
CA ALA A 41 -5.12 25.60 5.54
C ALA A 41 -5.03 24.07 5.37
N LYS A 42 -4.74 23.33 6.45
CA LYS A 42 -4.72 21.85 6.44
C LYS A 42 -6.09 21.24 6.15
N ARG A 43 -7.17 21.80 6.73
CA ARG A 43 -8.54 21.34 6.44
C ARG A 43 -8.91 21.59 4.97
N ALA A 44 -8.61 22.78 4.45
CA ALA A 44 -8.86 23.10 3.05
C ALA A 44 -8.07 22.20 2.09
N ALA A 45 -6.80 21.91 2.40
CA ALA A 45 -5.97 20.97 1.62
C ALA A 45 -6.55 19.55 1.65
N TYR A 46 -6.99 19.07 2.81
CA TYR A 46 -7.67 17.78 2.96
C TYR A 46 -8.95 17.71 2.12
N ASP A 47 -9.83 18.71 2.22
CA ASP A 47 -11.09 18.74 1.48
C ASP A 47 -10.85 18.76 -0.04
N SER A 48 -9.82 19.49 -0.48
CA SER A 48 -9.39 19.51 -1.88
C SER A 48 -8.90 18.12 -2.34
N ALA A 49 -8.04 17.47 -1.54
CA ALA A 49 -7.52 16.14 -1.85
C ALA A 49 -8.64 15.08 -1.91
N VAL A 50 -9.62 15.14 -1.00
CA VAL A 50 -10.79 14.24 -1.02
C VAL A 50 -11.64 14.47 -2.27
N LYS A 51 -11.94 15.73 -2.62
CA LYS A 51 -12.69 16.05 -3.85
C LYS A 51 -11.96 15.55 -5.10
N GLN A 52 -10.64 15.69 -5.15
CA GLN A 52 -9.84 15.16 -6.24
C GLN A 52 -9.90 13.62 -6.30
N ALA A 53 -9.82 12.95 -5.15
CA ALA A 53 -9.97 11.50 -5.08
C ALA A 53 -11.36 11.05 -5.56
N ASP A 54 -12.43 11.73 -5.17
CA ASP A 54 -13.81 11.44 -5.62
C ASP A 54 -13.94 11.61 -7.15
N ALA A 55 -13.40 12.70 -7.71
CA ALA A 55 -13.41 12.95 -9.14
C ALA A 55 -12.63 11.88 -9.93
N ASN A 56 -11.43 11.54 -9.44
CA ASN A 56 -10.60 10.49 -10.04
C ASN A 56 -11.28 9.13 -9.99
N TYR A 57 -11.90 8.78 -8.85
CA TYR A 57 -12.64 7.53 -8.69
C TYR A 57 -13.83 7.45 -9.63
N LYS A 58 -14.61 8.53 -9.74
CA LYS A 58 -15.72 8.61 -10.69
C LYS A 58 -15.24 8.38 -12.12
N ALA A 59 -14.21 9.11 -12.56
CA ALA A 59 -13.66 8.96 -13.90
C ALA A 59 -13.07 7.56 -14.16
N ALA A 60 -12.40 6.97 -13.18
CA ALA A 60 -11.87 5.62 -13.27
C ALA A 60 -13.00 4.58 -13.37
N LYS A 61 -14.04 4.71 -12.55
CA LYS A 61 -15.22 3.84 -12.60
C LYS A 61 -15.93 3.93 -13.95
N ASP A 62 -16.16 5.14 -14.46
CA ASP A 62 -16.80 5.35 -15.75
C ASP A 62 -15.99 4.66 -16.89
N LYS A 63 -14.65 4.68 -16.81
CA LYS A 63 -13.78 3.91 -17.73
C LYS A 63 -13.91 2.39 -17.55
N CYS A 64 -13.98 1.91 -16.32
CA CYS A 64 -14.15 0.50 -16.04
C CYS A 64 -15.51 -0.02 -16.55
N ASP A 65 -16.56 0.80 -16.52
CA ASP A 65 -17.92 0.41 -16.91
C ASP A 65 -18.04 0.05 -18.39
N ALA A 66 -17.12 0.52 -19.24
CA ALA A 66 -17.01 0.10 -20.63
C ALA A 66 -16.41 -1.31 -20.82
N MET A 67 -15.80 -1.88 -19.77
CA MET A 67 -15.20 -3.22 -19.78
C MET A 67 -16.23 -4.30 -19.41
N LYS A 68 -15.88 -5.57 -19.58
CA LYS A 68 -16.76 -6.71 -19.30
C LYS A 68 -16.05 -7.77 -18.46
N GLY A 69 -16.85 -8.60 -17.80
CA GLY A 69 -16.36 -9.75 -17.02
C GLY A 69 -15.36 -9.35 -15.94
N ASN A 70 -14.40 -10.25 -15.68
CA ASN A 70 -13.42 -10.08 -14.62
C ASN A 70 -12.54 -8.83 -14.81
N ASP A 71 -12.25 -8.43 -16.04
CA ASP A 71 -11.42 -7.24 -16.33
C ASP A 71 -12.09 -5.97 -15.81
N ARG A 72 -13.41 -5.85 -15.96
CA ARG A 72 -14.19 -4.76 -15.35
C ARG A 72 -14.08 -4.78 -13.84
N ASP A 73 -14.22 -5.97 -13.24
CA ASP A 73 -14.28 -6.10 -11.80
C ASP A 73 -12.90 -5.80 -11.18
N VAL A 74 -11.80 -6.24 -11.80
CA VAL A 74 -10.42 -5.88 -11.42
C VAL A 74 -10.19 -4.38 -11.58
N CYS A 75 -10.66 -3.78 -12.68
CA CYS A 75 -10.56 -2.34 -12.90
C CYS A 75 -11.29 -1.56 -11.78
N ARG A 76 -12.51 -1.97 -11.43
CA ARG A 76 -13.29 -1.34 -10.34
C ARG A 76 -12.63 -1.53 -8.98
N ALA A 77 -12.07 -2.71 -8.70
CA ALA A 77 -11.33 -2.97 -7.47
C ALA A 77 -10.10 -2.06 -7.36
N GLN A 78 -9.34 -1.90 -8.45
CA GLN A 78 -8.18 -0.99 -8.49
C GLN A 78 -8.62 0.45 -8.26
N ALA A 79 -9.65 0.92 -8.97
CA ALA A 79 -10.17 2.28 -8.83
C ALA A 79 -10.63 2.57 -7.38
N LYS A 80 -11.32 1.61 -6.75
CA LYS A 80 -11.75 1.72 -5.36
C LYS A 80 -10.56 1.71 -4.38
N GLY A 81 -9.57 0.87 -4.64
CA GLY A 81 -8.33 0.80 -3.86
C GLY A 81 -7.57 2.13 -3.90
N ASP A 82 -7.32 2.65 -5.10
CA ASP A 82 -6.64 3.94 -5.31
C ASP A 82 -7.40 5.09 -4.64
N TYR A 83 -8.74 5.08 -4.73
CA TYR A 83 -9.60 6.04 -4.05
C TYR A 83 -9.42 6.01 -2.53
N ASN A 84 -9.48 4.83 -1.92
CA ASN A 84 -9.36 4.72 -0.48
C ASN A 84 -7.96 5.10 0.01
N VAL A 85 -6.91 4.66 -0.70
CA VAL A 85 -5.51 5.01 -0.41
C VAL A 85 -5.30 6.52 -0.54
N ALA A 86 -5.85 7.16 -1.56
CA ALA A 86 -5.77 8.62 -1.72
C ALA A 86 -6.42 9.35 -0.54
N LYS A 87 -7.59 8.88 -0.07
CA LYS A 87 -8.24 9.46 1.11
C LYS A 87 -7.45 9.24 2.39
N ALA A 88 -6.88 8.05 2.56
CA ALA A 88 -6.05 7.77 3.73
C ALA A 88 -4.77 8.62 3.72
N ASN A 89 -4.13 8.81 2.57
CA ASN A 89 -2.99 9.72 2.42
C ASN A 89 -3.38 11.17 2.68
N ALA A 90 -4.57 11.63 2.27
CA ALA A 90 -5.06 12.96 2.63
C ALA A 90 -5.16 13.14 4.16
N VAL A 91 -5.57 12.10 4.90
CA VAL A 91 -5.56 12.11 6.37
C VAL A 91 -4.12 12.17 6.92
N VAL A 92 -3.18 11.46 6.30
CA VAL A 92 -1.74 11.54 6.67
C VAL A 92 -1.22 12.96 6.50
N GLU A 93 -1.49 13.61 5.38
CA GLU A 93 -1.03 14.99 5.12
C GLU A 93 -1.66 16.01 6.07
N ARG A 94 -2.93 15.80 6.43
CA ARG A 94 -3.64 16.68 7.38
C ARG A 94 -3.10 16.53 8.80
N ASP A 95 -3.04 15.29 9.29
CA ASP A 95 -2.82 14.99 10.71
C ASP A 95 -1.34 14.79 11.03
N GLY A 96 -0.56 14.25 10.09
CA GLY A 96 0.88 14.00 10.26
C GLY A 96 1.24 12.95 11.31
N THR A 97 0.26 12.17 11.79
CA THR A 97 0.43 11.23 12.90
C THR A 97 0.85 9.83 12.43
N GLU A 98 1.56 9.10 13.28
CA GLU A 98 1.88 7.67 13.06
C GLU A 98 0.62 6.82 12.90
N ALA A 99 -0.44 7.13 13.66
CA ALA A 99 -1.72 6.44 13.53
C ALA A 99 -2.34 6.65 12.14
N ALA A 100 -2.24 7.85 11.56
CA ALA A 100 -2.70 8.11 10.20
C ALA A 100 -1.86 7.34 9.17
N ARG A 101 -0.53 7.30 9.34
CA ARG A 101 0.39 6.56 8.45
C ARG A 101 0.10 5.07 8.45
N ASN A 102 -0.05 4.47 9.63
CA ASN A 102 -0.41 3.05 9.79
C ASN A 102 -1.78 2.74 9.14
N ARG A 103 -2.78 3.61 9.33
CA ARG A 103 -4.08 3.45 8.65
C ARG A 103 -3.95 3.50 7.13
N ALA A 104 -3.16 4.41 6.58
CA ALA A 104 -2.94 4.51 5.14
C ALA A 104 -2.22 3.28 4.57
N ALA A 105 -1.22 2.77 5.27
CA ALA A 105 -0.54 1.54 4.88
C ALA A 105 -1.46 0.30 4.96
N LYS A 106 -2.31 0.21 5.99
CA LYS A 106 -3.32 -0.84 6.09
C LYS A 106 -4.32 -0.78 4.93
N GLU A 107 -4.83 0.41 4.62
CA GLU A 107 -5.75 0.60 3.49
C GLU A 107 -5.09 0.20 2.17
N LYS A 108 -3.80 0.53 1.99
CA LYS A 108 -3.04 0.10 0.82
C LYS A 108 -2.93 -1.42 0.73
N ALA A 109 -2.62 -2.10 1.84
CA ALA A 109 -2.55 -3.55 1.87
C ALA A 109 -3.92 -4.20 1.56
N GLU A 110 -5.02 -3.63 2.07
CA GLU A 110 -6.38 -4.10 1.80
C GLU A 110 -6.77 -3.88 0.33
N ALA A 111 -6.45 -2.72 -0.24
CA ALA A 111 -6.63 -2.44 -1.66
C ALA A 111 -5.88 -3.44 -2.55
N ASP A 112 -4.60 -3.67 -2.27
CA ASP A 112 -3.77 -4.63 -3.01
C ASP A 112 -4.34 -6.06 -2.91
N TYR A 113 -4.85 -6.44 -1.74
CA TYR A 113 -5.49 -7.74 -1.50
C TYR A 113 -6.81 -7.90 -2.26
N ASP A 114 -7.68 -6.88 -2.23
CA ASP A 114 -8.96 -6.91 -2.93
C ASP A 114 -8.75 -7.03 -4.45
N VAL A 115 -7.80 -6.27 -5.01
CA VAL A 115 -7.42 -6.41 -6.43
C VAL A 115 -6.92 -7.82 -6.73
N ALA A 116 -6.06 -8.39 -5.87
CA ALA A 116 -5.54 -9.73 -6.05
C ALA A 116 -6.65 -10.80 -6.00
N LYS A 117 -7.58 -10.69 -5.04
CA LYS A 117 -8.74 -11.60 -4.96
C LYS A 117 -9.62 -11.51 -6.18
N THR A 118 -9.93 -10.30 -6.65
CA THR A 118 -10.75 -10.13 -7.85
C THR A 118 -10.03 -10.69 -9.08
N LYS A 119 -8.70 -10.62 -9.18
CA LYS A 119 -7.97 -11.33 -10.24
C LYS A 119 -8.13 -12.85 -10.13
N CYS A 120 -8.14 -13.40 -8.92
CA CYS A 120 -8.38 -14.83 -8.69
C CYS A 120 -9.82 -15.27 -9.05
N ASP A 121 -10.80 -14.36 -9.07
CA ASP A 121 -12.19 -14.71 -9.37
C ASP A 121 -12.42 -15.20 -10.80
N ALA A 122 -11.50 -14.90 -11.73
CA ALA A 122 -11.48 -15.48 -13.08
C ALA A 122 -11.13 -16.97 -13.10
N MET A 123 -10.51 -17.50 -12.04
CA MET A 123 -10.08 -18.89 -11.93
C MET A 123 -11.20 -19.77 -11.38
N LYS A 124 -11.03 -21.09 -11.43
CA LYS A 124 -12.02 -22.06 -10.91
C LYS A 124 -11.34 -23.18 -10.13
N GLY A 125 -12.11 -23.85 -9.28
CA GLY A 125 -11.64 -24.98 -8.48
C GLY A 125 -10.41 -24.65 -7.63
N ASN A 126 -9.52 -25.62 -7.51
CA ASN A 126 -8.32 -25.50 -6.68
C ASN A 126 -7.38 -24.35 -7.11
N ASP A 127 -7.33 -23.99 -8.39
CA ASP A 127 -6.52 -22.87 -8.87
C ASP A 127 -6.99 -21.54 -8.25
N LYS A 128 -8.31 -21.35 -8.18
CA LYS A 128 -8.90 -20.18 -7.50
C LYS A 128 -8.59 -20.20 -6.01
N ASP A 129 -8.77 -21.33 -5.36
CA ASP A 129 -8.57 -21.46 -3.91
C ASP A 129 -7.11 -21.22 -3.53
N THR A 130 -6.17 -21.72 -4.35
CA THR A 130 -4.73 -21.46 -4.19
C THR A 130 -4.43 -19.98 -4.41
N CYS A 131 -4.93 -19.38 -5.49
CA CYS A 131 -4.71 -17.96 -5.78
C CYS A 131 -5.19 -17.05 -4.64
N VAL A 132 -6.39 -17.28 -4.11
CA VAL A 132 -6.92 -16.50 -2.98
C VAL A 132 -6.09 -16.69 -1.72
N LYS A 133 -5.61 -17.91 -1.45
CA LYS A 133 -4.75 -18.18 -0.28
C LYS A 133 -3.38 -17.51 -0.41
N ASP A 134 -2.81 -17.45 -1.62
CA ASP A 134 -1.58 -16.72 -1.88
C ASP A 134 -1.75 -15.22 -1.71
N ALA A 135 -2.84 -14.66 -2.26
CA ALA A 135 -3.21 -13.26 -2.07
C ALA A 135 -3.35 -12.94 -0.58
N LYS A 136 -3.98 -13.84 0.19
CA LYS A 136 -4.14 -13.68 1.64
C LYS A 136 -2.80 -13.77 2.37
N ALA A 137 -1.90 -14.67 1.97
CA ALA A 137 -0.57 -14.76 2.55
C ALA A 137 0.26 -13.50 2.30
N ALA A 138 0.19 -12.93 1.10
CA ALA A 138 0.81 -11.65 0.78
C ALA A 138 0.23 -10.49 1.63
N TYR A 139 -1.09 -10.43 1.77
CA TYR A 139 -1.77 -9.46 2.64
C TYR A 139 -1.35 -9.60 4.10
N THR A 140 -1.36 -10.82 4.65
CA THR A 140 -0.95 -11.10 6.03
C THR A 140 0.50 -10.68 6.28
N ARG A 141 1.40 -10.94 5.32
CA ARG A 141 2.79 -10.48 5.40
C ARG A 141 2.90 -8.96 5.41
N ALA A 142 2.17 -8.27 4.53
CA ALA A 142 2.16 -6.81 4.47
C ALA A 142 1.64 -6.19 5.78
N LYS A 143 0.50 -6.70 6.28
CA LYS A 143 -0.11 -6.28 7.55
C LYS A 143 0.85 -6.48 8.73
N GLY A 144 1.47 -7.66 8.83
CA GLY A 144 2.45 -7.93 9.89
C GLY A 144 3.70 -7.04 9.80
N GLY A 145 4.18 -6.73 8.59
CA GLY A 145 5.27 -5.77 8.38
C GLY A 145 4.92 -4.36 8.86
N GLU A 146 3.68 -3.94 8.62
CA GLU A 146 3.17 -2.64 9.10
C GLU A 146 3.00 -2.63 10.62
N GLU A 147 2.47 -3.69 11.22
CA GLU A 147 2.35 -3.84 12.67
C GLU A 147 3.72 -3.78 13.37
N VAL A 148 4.75 -4.39 12.77
CA VAL A 148 6.14 -4.28 13.25
C VAL A 148 6.67 -2.85 13.12
N SER A 149 6.37 -2.14 12.04
CA SER A 149 6.79 -0.76 11.83
C SER A 149 6.11 0.19 12.82
N HIS A 150 4.81 0.01 13.05
CA HIS A 150 4.06 0.74 14.06
C HIS A 150 4.61 0.48 15.46
N ALA A 151 4.84 -0.79 15.83
CA ALA A 151 5.44 -1.14 17.13
C ALA A 151 6.83 -0.51 17.32
N LYS A 152 7.60 -0.34 16.25
CA LYS A 152 8.90 0.37 16.29
C LYS A 152 8.76 1.87 16.51
N ALA A 153 7.73 2.47 15.93
CA ALA A 153 7.49 3.90 16.02
C ALA A 153 6.92 4.31 17.39
N THR A 154 6.06 3.47 17.99
CA THR A 154 5.25 3.86 19.16
C THR A 154 5.43 2.97 20.39
N GLY A 155 6.09 1.81 20.25
CA GLY A 155 6.15 0.77 21.28
C GLY A 155 7.52 0.57 21.90
N THR A 156 7.59 -0.41 22.80
CA THR A 156 8.81 -0.87 23.47
C THR A 156 9.52 -1.96 22.69
N ALA A 157 10.74 -2.32 23.09
CA ALA A 157 11.46 -3.45 22.53
C ALA A 157 10.68 -4.79 22.65
N LYS A 158 9.86 -4.93 23.70
CA LYS A 158 8.98 -6.09 23.89
C LYS A 158 7.89 -6.13 22.83
N ASP A 159 7.23 -5.00 22.58
CA ASP A 159 6.14 -4.89 21.59
C ASP A 159 6.65 -5.16 20.18
N VAL A 160 7.84 -4.65 19.84
CA VAL A 160 8.50 -4.95 18.55
C VAL A 160 8.81 -6.44 18.43
N SER A 161 9.28 -7.07 19.51
CA SER A 161 9.60 -8.49 19.53
C SER A 161 8.35 -9.35 19.36
N GLU A 162 7.23 -8.95 19.99
CA GLU A 162 5.92 -9.61 19.87
C GLU A 162 5.34 -9.46 18.47
N ALA A 163 5.24 -8.23 17.96
CA ALA A 163 4.77 -7.97 16.60
C ALA A 163 5.56 -8.75 15.54
N ARG A 164 6.88 -8.92 15.74
CA ARG A 164 7.71 -9.76 14.85
C ARG A 164 7.36 -11.24 14.93
N ARG A 165 7.15 -11.77 16.15
CA ARG A 165 6.73 -13.17 16.32
C ARG A 165 5.39 -13.42 15.68
N ASP A 166 4.42 -12.52 15.89
CA ASP A 166 3.08 -12.64 15.36
C ASP A 166 3.07 -12.53 13.83
N ALA A 167 3.76 -11.53 13.28
CA ALA A 167 3.91 -11.38 11.83
C ALA A 167 4.52 -12.63 11.17
N VAL A 168 5.54 -13.23 11.79
CA VAL A 168 6.16 -14.48 11.29
C VAL A 168 5.20 -15.66 11.43
N LYS A 169 4.56 -15.82 12.59
CA LYS A 169 3.61 -16.90 12.84
C LYS A 169 2.45 -16.85 11.85
N ASP A 170 1.81 -15.70 11.70
CA ASP A 170 0.64 -15.55 10.85
C ASP A 170 0.99 -15.66 9.36
N THR A 171 2.16 -15.15 8.94
CA THR A 171 2.67 -15.36 7.58
C THR A 171 2.92 -16.85 7.32
N ASN A 172 3.53 -17.56 8.26
CA ASN A 172 3.76 -19.01 8.13
C ASN A 172 2.45 -19.81 8.12
N ASP A 173 1.47 -19.42 8.95
CA ASP A 173 0.15 -20.05 8.99
C ASP A 173 -0.60 -19.86 7.66
N ALA A 174 -0.51 -18.66 7.06
CA ALA A 174 -1.09 -18.38 5.75
C ALA A 174 -0.39 -19.15 4.62
N ASN A 175 0.95 -19.16 4.62
CA ASN A 175 1.75 -19.92 3.66
C ASN A 175 1.52 -21.43 3.76
N TYR A 176 1.39 -21.97 4.97
CA TYR A 176 1.04 -23.37 5.21
C TYR A 176 -0.31 -23.72 4.58
N LYS A 177 -1.33 -22.88 4.81
CA LYS A 177 -2.66 -23.07 4.21
C LYS A 177 -2.61 -23.04 2.69
N ALA A 178 -1.84 -22.11 2.10
CA ALA A 178 -1.68 -22.02 0.65
C ALA A 178 -0.92 -23.21 0.06
N ALA A 179 0.10 -23.72 0.76
CA ALA A 179 0.83 -24.91 0.34
C ALA A 179 -0.01 -26.18 0.46
N LYS A 180 -0.79 -26.33 1.54
CA LYS A 180 -1.72 -27.46 1.71
C LYS A 180 -2.76 -27.49 0.60
N GLU A 181 -3.32 -26.33 0.25
CA GLU A 181 -4.30 -26.24 -0.85
C GLU A 181 -3.72 -26.73 -2.18
N ARG A 182 -2.47 -26.40 -2.50
CA ARG A 182 -1.81 -26.93 -3.71
C ARG A 182 -1.68 -28.45 -3.68
N CYS A 183 -1.43 -29.04 -2.52
CA CYS A 183 -1.43 -30.50 -2.38
C CYS A 183 -2.83 -31.09 -2.59
N ASP A 184 -3.89 -30.32 -2.34
CA ASP A 184 -5.27 -30.80 -2.50
C ASP A 184 -5.67 -31.02 -3.96
N ALA A 185 -4.93 -30.45 -4.93
CA ALA A 185 -5.04 -30.78 -6.35
C ALA A 185 -4.56 -32.19 -6.72
N MET A 186 -3.77 -32.83 -5.84
CA MET A 186 -3.25 -34.19 -6.06
C MET A 186 -4.22 -35.25 -5.53
N SER A 187 -3.95 -36.52 -5.83
CA SER A 187 -4.76 -37.65 -5.34
C SER A 187 -3.87 -38.79 -4.81
N GLY A 188 -4.45 -39.65 -3.97
CA GLY A 188 -3.78 -40.85 -3.44
C GLY A 188 -2.52 -40.54 -2.63
N ASP A 189 -1.53 -41.44 -2.70
CA ASP A 189 -0.29 -41.35 -1.92
C ASP A 189 0.51 -40.07 -2.19
N ALA A 190 0.45 -39.54 -3.43
CA ALA A 190 1.10 -38.29 -3.79
C ALA A 190 0.57 -37.11 -2.97
N LYS A 191 -0.76 -37.02 -2.76
CA LYS A 191 -1.38 -36.00 -1.92
C LYS A 191 -0.95 -36.13 -0.46
N THR A 192 -1.03 -37.34 0.09
CA THR A 192 -0.63 -37.61 1.48
C THR A 192 0.82 -37.22 1.72
N LYS A 193 1.73 -37.63 0.82
CA LYS A 193 3.15 -37.26 0.91
C LYS A 193 3.34 -35.75 0.83
N CYS A 194 2.69 -35.07 -0.11
CA CYS A 194 2.76 -33.61 -0.23
C CYS A 194 2.33 -32.91 1.06
N GLN A 195 1.20 -33.32 1.64
CA GLN A 195 0.69 -32.71 2.88
C GLN A 195 1.61 -32.94 4.07
N ASN A 196 2.21 -34.14 4.18
CA ASN A 196 3.20 -34.45 5.23
C ASN A 196 4.48 -33.62 5.06
N ASP A 197 4.99 -33.49 3.84
CA ASP A 197 6.17 -32.66 3.54
C ASP A 197 5.90 -31.18 3.86
N VAL A 198 4.70 -30.68 3.57
CA VAL A 198 4.27 -29.32 3.93
C VAL A 198 4.16 -29.15 5.45
N ALA A 199 3.53 -30.09 6.16
CA ALA A 199 3.43 -30.06 7.62
C ALA A 199 4.83 -30.03 8.28
N ALA A 200 5.73 -30.89 7.84
CA ALA A 200 7.12 -30.92 8.29
C ALA A 200 7.85 -29.59 8.02
N LYS A 201 7.71 -29.01 6.82
CA LYS A 201 8.32 -27.73 6.45
C LYS A 201 7.89 -26.57 7.35
N PHE A 202 6.60 -26.51 7.69
CA PHE A 202 6.03 -25.44 8.51
C PHE A 202 5.99 -25.74 10.02
N LYS A 203 6.46 -26.93 10.43
CA LYS A 203 6.43 -27.41 11.81
C LYS A 203 5.01 -27.40 12.39
N LYS A 204 4.06 -27.94 11.61
CA LYS A 204 2.63 -28.04 11.92
C LYS A 204 2.19 -29.48 12.10
#